data_AF-A0A2E0HJS9-F1
#
_entry.id   AF-A0A2E0HJS9-F1
#
_cell.length_a   1.000
_cell.length_b   1.000
_cell.length_c   1.000
_cell.angle_alpha   90.00
_cell.angle_beta   90.00
_cell.angle_gamma   90.00
#
_symmetry.space_group_name_H-M   'P 1'
#
loop_
_entity.id
_entity.type
_entity.pdbx_description
1 polymer ?
#
loop_
_entity_poly.entity_id
_entity_poly.type
_entity_poly.pdbx_seq_one_letter_code
_entity_poly.pdbx_strand_id
1 'polypeptide(L)'
;MVLESKVKHSPDEDKHETYEGEERATSLENSVRRATTDTTVHIGALLSIMALSLTVGGVIEDSGIFEEVAAQSDFFGNIWTAMIALVIVLVIIGMIMDPFGAIVLVSGTVAQAAYSQGIDPLHFWMITLVAFELGYLSPPVAVNHLLTRQVVGEEEIEKAKEDTRGMSFWIRHERYVLPLTVMGIALVLVAFGPLVYQQYF
;
A
#
# COMPACT_ATOMS: atom_id res chain seq x y z
N MET A 1 57.04 22.40 -22.21
CA MET A 1 55.93 23.31 -22.60
C MET A 1 54.65 22.65 -22.10
N VAL A 2 54.30 22.94 -20.85
CA VAL A 2 53.13 22.35 -20.17
C VAL A 2 51.99 23.35 -20.35
N LEU A 3 50.91 22.93 -21.01
CA LEU A 3 49.70 23.72 -21.20
C LEU A 3 48.76 23.44 -20.03
N GLU A 4 48.79 24.30 -19.01
CA GLU A 4 47.75 24.34 -17.98
C GLU A 4 46.52 25.09 -18.54
N SER A 5 45.50 24.36 -18.99
CA SER A 5 44.19 24.94 -19.26
C SER A 5 43.50 25.22 -17.93
N LYS A 6 43.45 26.49 -17.52
CA LYS A 6 42.60 26.95 -16.42
C LYS A 6 41.14 26.71 -16.78
N VAL A 7 40.57 25.64 -16.22
CA VAL A 7 39.11 25.43 -16.18
C VAL A 7 38.55 26.49 -15.23
N LYS A 8 37.86 27.47 -15.80
CA LYS A 8 37.12 28.49 -15.07
C LYS A 8 35.86 27.83 -14.49
N HIS A 9 35.89 27.51 -13.21
CA HIS A 9 34.73 26.99 -12.48
C HIS A 9 33.65 28.10 -12.45
N SER A 10 32.51 27.83 -13.09
CA SER A 10 31.33 28.71 -13.07
C SER A 10 30.63 28.52 -11.72
N PRO A 11 30.19 29.58 -11.01
CA PRO A 11 29.70 29.43 -9.63
C PRO A 11 28.24 28.95 -9.50
N ASP A 12 27.61 28.41 -10.54
CA ASP A 12 26.13 28.34 -10.62
C ASP A 12 25.53 26.93 -10.79
N GLU A 13 26.26 25.86 -10.45
CA GLU A 13 25.70 24.49 -10.45
C GLU A 13 26.08 23.77 -9.16
N ASP A 14 25.09 23.70 -8.26
CA ASP A 14 24.84 22.70 -7.20
C ASP A 14 24.21 23.39 -5.98
N LYS A 15 22.95 23.79 -6.13
CA LYS A 15 22.07 23.94 -4.97
C LYS A 15 21.60 22.55 -4.58
N HIS A 16 22.48 21.75 -4.00
CA HIS A 16 22.01 20.76 -3.05
C HIS A 16 21.29 21.54 -1.96
N GLU A 17 19.97 21.35 -1.84
CA GLU A 17 19.21 21.78 -0.67
C GLU A 17 19.75 20.99 0.53
N THR A 18 20.89 21.42 1.06
CA THR A 18 21.31 21.07 2.40
C THR A 18 20.19 21.56 3.32
N TYR A 19 19.63 20.65 4.11
CA TYR A 19 18.79 20.96 5.26
C TYR A 19 19.62 21.67 6.36
N GLU A 20 20.34 22.73 6.00
CA GLU A 20 21.05 23.63 6.89
C GLU A 20 20.06 24.70 7.34
N GLY A 21 19.26 24.37 8.37
CA GLY A 21 18.25 25.32 8.84
C GLY A 21 17.55 25.04 10.16
N GLU A 22 17.92 24.02 10.94
CA GLU A 22 17.37 23.88 12.29
C GLU A 22 18.47 23.97 13.35
N GLU A 23 18.45 25.05 14.13
CA GLU A 23 19.22 25.18 15.36
C GLU A 23 19.07 23.89 16.19
N ARG A 24 20.17 23.14 16.34
CA ARG A 24 20.22 21.99 17.24
C ARG A 24 19.71 22.43 18.60
N ALA A 25 18.59 21.84 19.02
CA ALA A 25 17.99 22.15 20.31
C ALA A 25 19.03 21.97 21.42
N THR A 26 19.28 23.06 22.15
CA THR A 26 20.40 23.21 23.09
C THR A 26 20.18 22.48 24.41
N SER A 27 18.95 22.01 24.66
CA SER A 27 18.54 21.30 25.88
C SER A 27 17.64 20.12 25.54
N LEU A 28 17.77 19.02 26.27
CA LEU A 28 16.95 17.81 26.11
C LEU A 28 15.45 18.10 26.17
N GLU A 29 15.01 18.99 27.06
CA GLU A 29 13.61 19.39 27.18
C GLU A 29 13.10 20.05 25.89
N ASN A 30 13.90 20.96 25.31
CA ASN A 30 13.56 21.63 24.06
C ASN A 30 13.54 20.66 22.89
N SER A 31 14.49 19.70 22.84
CA SER A 31 14.53 18.67 21.81
C SER A 31 13.29 17.76 21.86
N VAL A 32 12.94 17.26 23.06
CA VAL A 32 11.77 16.40 23.26
C VAL A 32 10.48 17.17 22.96
N ARG A 33 10.34 18.39 23.48
CA ARG A 33 9.16 19.22 23.23
C ARG A 33 9.00 19.54 21.74
N ARG A 34 10.09 19.85 21.04
CA ARG A 34 10.08 20.10 19.59
C ARG A 34 9.69 18.85 18.82
N ALA A 35 10.34 17.71 19.09
CA ALA A 35 10.03 16.44 18.43
C ALA A 35 8.57 16.01 18.63
N THR A 36 8.02 16.16 19.84
CA THR A 36 6.61 15.85 20.13
C THR A 36 5.67 16.82 19.40
N THR A 37 5.99 18.11 19.37
CA THR A 37 5.16 19.11 18.67
C THR A 37 5.12 18.84 17.17
N ASP A 38 6.27 18.53 16.57
CA ASP A 38 6.39 18.20 15.16
C ASP A 38 5.64 16.92 14.79
N THR A 39 5.80 15.87 15.60
CA THR A 39 5.05 14.61 15.45
C THR A 39 3.54 14.83 15.56
N THR A 40 3.09 15.74 16.43
CA THR A 40 1.65 16.03 16.61
C THR A 40 1.01 16.57 15.34
N VAL A 41 1.74 17.38 14.56
CA VAL A 41 1.23 17.89 13.26
C VAL A 41 1.03 16.74 12.27
N HIS A 42 2.00 15.83 12.17
CA HIS A 42 1.90 14.66 11.29
C HIS A 42 0.79 13.70 11.71
N ILE A 43 0.68 13.40 13.01
CA ILE A 43 -0.40 12.54 13.54
C ILE A 43 -1.76 13.21 13.38
N GLY A 44 -1.87 14.54 13.54
CA GLY A 44 -3.11 15.27 13.29
C GLY A 44 -3.59 15.15 11.84
N ALA A 45 -2.67 15.23 10.87
CA ALA A 45 -2.98 14.98 9.47
C ALA A 45 -3.42 13.53 9.22
N LEU A 46 -2.72 12.55 9.81
CA LEU A 46 -3.08 11.13 9.73
C LEU A 46 -4.49 10.87 10.30
N LEU A 47 -4.80 11.41 11.48
CA LEU A 47 -6.11 11.28 12.12
C LEU A 47 -7.23 11.92 11.28
N SER A 48 -6.94 13.02 10.59
CA SER A 48 -7.91 13.68 9.71
C SER A 48 -8.24 12.80 8.50
N ILE A 49 -7.22 12.19 7.88
CA ILE A 49 -7.41 11.24 6.77
C ILE A 49 -8.16 10.00 7.25
N MET A 50 -7.77 9.45 8.41
CA MET A 50 -8.47 8.32 9.03
C MET A 50 -9.95 8.63 9.25
N ALA A 51 -10.28 9.79 9.82
CA ALA A 51 -11.68 10.16 10.06
C ALA A 51 -12.51 10.25 8.76
N LEU A 52 -11.92 10.77 7.67
CA LEU A 52 -12.57 10.81 6.36
C LEU A 52 -12.76 9.40 5.80
N SER A 53 -11.75 8.55 5.87
CA SER A 53 -11.81 7.16 5.42
C SER A 53 -12.85 6.34 6.21
N LEU A 54 -12.94 6.54 7.53
CA LEU A 54 -13.97 5.94 8.37
C LEU A 54 -15.38 6.40 7.99
N THR A 55 -15.54 7.67 7.65
CA THR A 55 -16.82 8.20 7.20
C THR A 55 -17.24 7.57 5.87
N VAL A 56 -16.31 7.41 4.92
CA VAL A 56 -16.57 6.69 3.66
C VAL A 56 -16.93 5.24 3.93
N GLY A 57 -16.20 4.56 4.82
CA GLY A 57 -16.50 3.18 5.22
C GLY A 57 -17.88 3.03 5.84
N GLY A 58 -18.25 3.95 6.74
CA GLY A 58 -19.58 3.97 7.37
C GLY A 58 -20.70 4.27 6.37
N VAL A 59 -20.47 5.10 5.37
CA VAL A 59 -21.45 5.33 4.28
C VAL A 59 -21.62 4.08 3.41
N ILE A 60 -20.53 3.36 3.13
CA ILE A 60 -20.60 2.08 2.40
C ILE A 60 -21.36 1.04 3.22
N GLU A 61 -21.12 0.98 4.53
CA GLU A 61 -21.86 0.11 5.45
C GLU A 61 -23.36 0.45 5.47
N ASP A 62 -23.72 1.71 5.70
CA ASP A 62 -25.11 2.18 5.77
C ASP A 62 -25.85 2.05 4.42
N SER A 63 -25.12 2.04 3.30
CA SER A 63 -25.70 1.87 1.97
C SER A 63 -26.34 0.49 1.76
N GLY A 64 -26.06 -0.49 2.63
CA GLY A 64 -26.61 -1.83 2.50
C GLY A 64 -26.07 -2.61 1.29
N ILE A 65 -25.04 -2.10 0.60
CA ILE A 65 -24.47 -2.73 -0.59
C ILE A 65 -24.00 -4.16 -0.27
N PHE A 66 -23.41 -4.36 0.90
CA PHE A 66 -22.97 -5.70 1.32
C PHE A 66 -24.14 -6.63 1.61
N GLU A 67 -25.19 -6.14 2.28
CA GLU A 67 -26.43 -6.88 2.52
C GLU A 67 -27.17 -7.21 1.23
N GLU A 68 -27.23 -6.29 0.26
CA GLU A 68 -27.93 -6.48 -1.00
C GLU A 68 -27.19 -7.47 -1.91
N VAL A 69 -25.86 -7.42 -1.93
CA VAL A 69 -25.01 -8.39 -2.61
C VAL A 69 -25.11 -9.76 -1.92
N ALA A 70 -25.17 -9.81 -0.59
CA ALA A 70 -25.36 -11.05 0.18
C ALA A 70 -26.78 -11.64 0.02
N ALA A 71 -27.80 -10.80 -0.13
CA ALA A 71 -29.20 -11.22 -0.32
C ALA A 71 -29.46 -11.83 -1.70
N GLN A 72 -28.61 -11.53 -2.69
CA GLN A 72 -28.54 -12.29 -3.94
C GLN A 72 -27.93 -13.67 -3.66
N SER A 73 -28.77 -14.54 -3.12
CA SER A 73 -28.48 -15.92 -2.69
C SER A 73 -27.78 -16.79 -3.75
N ASP A 74 -27.93 -16.47 -5.05
CA ASP A 74 -27.23 -17.16 -6.14
C ASP A 74 -25.73 -16.78 -6.24
N PHE A 75 -25.31 -15.61 -5.73
CA PHE A 75 -23.90 -15.19 -5.77
C PHE A 75 -23.04 -15.91 -4.71
N PHE A 76 -23.63 -16.27 -3.56
CA PHE A 76 -22.93 -16.91 -2.44
C PHE A 76 -23.27 -18.40 -2.25
N GLY A 77 -24.02 -19.01 -3.18
CA GLY A 77 -24.34 -20.44 -3.11
C GLY A 77 -23.12 -21.39 -3.15
N ASN A 78 -21.93 -20.86 -3.47
CA ASN A 78 -20.67 -21.60 -3.47
C ASN A 78 -19.57 -20.81 -2.73
N ILE A 79 -18.93 -21.45 -1.75
CA ILE A 79 -17.82 -20.89 -0.96
C ILE A 79 -16.65 -20.40 -1.84
N TRP A 80 -16.44 -21.01 -3.00
CA TRP A 80 -15.44 -20.59 -3.99
C TRP A 80 -15.75 -19.22 -4.58
N THR A 81 -17.01 -18.97 -4.94
CA THR A 81 -17.46 -17.67 -5.47
C THR A 81 -17.39 -16.61 -4.37
N ALA A 82 -17.80 -16.96 -3.15
CA ALA A 82 -17.68 -16.09 -1.98
C ALA A 82 -16.22 -15.66 -1.74
N MET A 83 -15.28 -16.60 -1.83
CA MET A 83 -13.85 -16.33 -1.65
C MET A 83 -13.29 -15.44 -2.76
N ILE A 84 -13.67 -15.65 -4.03
CA ILE A 84 -13.25 -14.80 -5.14
C ILE A 84 -13.77 -13.37 -4.94
N ALA A 85 -15.05 -13.21 -4.61
CA ALA A 85 -15.65 -11.92 -4.36
C ALA A 85 -14.95 -11.20 -3.18
N LEU A 86 -14.69 -11.93 -2.09
CA LEU A 86 -13.98 -11.43 -0.93
C LEU A 86 -12.58 -10.91 -1.29
N VAL A 87 -11.79 -11.72 -2.00
CA VAL A 87 -10.43 -11.34 -2.44
C VAL A 87 -10.47 -10.09 -3.31
N ILE A 88 -11.40 -10.00 -4.26
CA ILE A 88 -11.54 -8.84 -5.14
C ILE A 88 -11.86 -7.58 -4.31
N VAL A 89 -12.82 -7.66 -3.40
CA VAL A 89 -13.19 -6.54 -2.53
C VAL A 89 -12.01 -6.10 -1.67
N LEU A 90 -11.29 -7.04 -1.04
CA LEU A 90 -10.14 -6.74 -0.20
C LEU A 90 -8.99 -6.10 -0.98
N VAL A 91 -8.72 -6.56 -2.20
CA VAL A 91 -7.71 -5.95 -3.08
C VAL A 91 -8.13 -4.54 -3.49
N ILE A 92 -9.40 -4.33 -3.86
CA ILE A 92 -9.91 -2.98 -4.21
C ILE A 92 -9.80 -2.03 -3.02
N ILE A 93 -10.17 -2.48 -1.81
CA ILE A 93 -9.99 -1.68 -0.59
C ILE A 93 -8.52 -1.34 -0.39
N GLY A 94 -7.61 -2.32 -0.47
CA GLY A 94 -6.18 -2.10 -0.31
C GLY A 94 -5.56 -1.21 -1.40
N MET A 95 -6.17 -1.13 -2.57
CA MET A 95 -5.72 -0.26 -3.66
C MET A 95 -5.99 1.23 -3.41
N ILE A 96 -7.06 1.58 -2.69
CA ILE A 96 -7.58 2.95 -2.60
C ILE A 96 -7.57 3.53 -1.19
N MET A 97 -7.68 2.69 -0.17
CA MET A 97 -7.87 3.10 1.21
C MET A 97 -6.55 3.05 1.97
N ASP A 98 -6.34 3.98 2.89
CA ASP A 98 -5.19 3.96 3.79
C ASP A 98 -5.29 2.78 4.79
N PRO A 99 -4.15 2.28 5.32
CA PRO A 99 -4.14 1.08 6.17
C PRO A 99 -5.03 1.18 7.41
N PHE A 100 -5.11 2.38 8.00
CA PHE A 100 -5.87 2.62 9.22
C PHE A 100 -7.38 2.71 8.96
N GLY A 101 -7.78 3.37 7.88
CA GLY A 101 -9.17 3.32 7.43
C GLY A 101 -9.60 1.89 7.04
N ALA A 102 -8.75 1.19 6.29
CA ALA A 102 -9.04 -0.14 5.76
C ALA A 102 -9.26 -1.17 6.86
N ILE A 103 -8.41 -1.19 7.91
CA ILE A 103 -8.56 -2.15 9.01
C ILE A 103 -9.86 -1.96 9.78
N VAL A 104 -10.33 -0.72 9.97
CA VAL A 104 -11.58 -0.45 10.68
C VAL A 104 -12.79 -0.85 9.83
N LEU A 105 -12.80 -0.47 8.55
CA LEU A 105 -13.87 -0.87 7.62
C LEU A 105 -13.98 -2.38 7.54
N VAL A 106 -12.86 -3.08 7.31
CA VAL A 106 -12.83 -4.54 7.20
C VAL A 106 -13.27 -5.22 8.49
N SER A 107 -12.84 -4.72 9.65
CA SER A 107 -13.22 -5.30 10.95
C SER A 107 -14.72 -5.15 11.24
N GLY A 108 -15.31 -4.01 10.86
CA GLY A 108 -16.73 -3.73 11.09
C GLY A 108 -17.67 -4.50 10.17
N THR A 109 -17.33 -4.59 8.89
CA THR A 109 -18.26 -5.06 7.84
C THR A 109 -17.83 -6.38 7.20
N VAL A 110 -16.70 -6.35 6.50
CA VAL A 110 -16.23 -7.47 5.65
C VAL A 110 -15.94 -8.72 6.46
N ALA A 111 -15.36 -8.58 7.66
CA ALA A 111 -15.07 -9.70 8.56
C ALA A 111 -16.34 -10.44 8.99
N GLN A 112 -17.39 -9.71 9.38
CA GLN A 112 -18.64 -10.33 9.82
C GLN A 112 -19.32 -11.08 8.68
N ALA A 113 -19.32 -10.48 7.48
CA ALA A 113 -19.82 -11.14 6.27
C ALA A 113 -19.05 -12.43 5.98
N ALA A 114 -17.71 -12.39 6.02
CA ALA A 114 -16.87 -13.57 5.78
C ALA A 114 -17.12 -14.69 6.81
N TYR A 115 -17.24 -14.34 8.10
CA TYR A 115 -17.47 -15.32 9.16
C TYR A 115 -18.84 -15.99 9.04
N SER A 116 -19.86 -15.24 8.62
CA SER A 116 -21.20 -15.79 8.36
C SER A 116 -21.20 -16.84 7.24
N GLN A 117 -20.25 -16.76 6.31
CA GLN A 117 -20.03 -17.72 5.22
C GLN A 117 -19.14 -18.92 5.63
N GLY A 118 -18.74 -18.99 6.90
CA GLY A 118 -17.93 -20.10 7.43
C GLY A 118 -16.42 -19.96 7.24
N ILE A 119 -15.92 -18.78 6.87
CA ILE A 119 -14.48 -18.51 6.79
C ILE A 119 -13.94 -18.33 8.22
N ASP A 120 -12.91 -19.11 8.57
CA ASP A 120 -12.25 -19.00 9.88
C ASP A 120 -11.55 -17.63 10.05
N PRO A 121 -11.63 -17.00 11.25
CA PRO A 121 -11.01 -15.70 11.50
C PRO A 121 -9.52 -15.62 11.18
N LEU A 122 -8.76 -16.68 11.43
CA LEU A 122 -7.33 -16.69 11.13
C LEU A 122 -7.11 -16.71 9.62
N HIS A 123 -7.85 -17.54 8.89
CA HIS A 123 -7.75 -17.60 7.43
C HIS A 123 -8.15 -16.27 6.79
N PHE A 124 -9.24 -15.67 7.27
CA PHE A 124 -9.70 -14.35 6.83
C PHE A 124 -8.61 -13.29 6.96
N TRP A 125 -7.99 -13.14 8.13
CA TRP A 125 -6.97 -12.12 8.33
C TRP A 125 -5.68 -12.40 7.56
N MET A 126 -5.34 -13.68 7.35
CA MET A 126 -4.24 -14.03 6.45
C MET A 126 -4.52 -13.59 5.00
N ILE A 127 -5.74 -13.80 4.51
CA ILE A 127 -6.16 -13.32 3.18
C ILE A 127 -6.10 -11.79 3.13
N THR A 128 -6.70 -11.12 4.12
CA THR A 128 -6.75 -9.66 4.21
C THR A 128 -5.37 -9.03 4.17
N LEU A 129 -4.42 -9.54 4.96
CA LEU A 129 -3.05 -9.02 4.98
C LEU A 129 -2.38 -9.15 3.61
N VAL A 130 -2.47 -10.32 2.97
CA VAL A 130 -1.85 -10.54 1.66
C VAL A 130 -2.55 -9.76 0.55
N ALA A 131 -3.88 -9.62 0.61
CA ALA A 131 -4.67 -8.83 -0.32
C ALA A 131 -4.35 -7.34 -0.23
N PHE A 132 -4.16 -6.81 0.98
CA PHE A 132 -3.78 -5.41 1.19
C PHE A 132 -2.38 -5.11 0.70
N GLU A 133 -1.41 -5.99 0.96
CA GLU A 133 -0.06 -5.84 0.41
C GLU A 133 -0.05 -5.85 -1.13
N LEU A 134 -0.87 -6.71 -1.75
CA LEU A 134 -1.07 -6.67 -3.20
C LEU A 134 -1.71 -5.35 -3.65
N GLY A 135 -2.70 -4.86 -2.91
CA GLY A 135 -3.37 -3.57 -3.15
C GLY A 135 -2.39 -2.40 -3.12
N TYR A 136 -1.49 -2.34 -2.14
CA TYR A 136 -0.47 -1.29 -2.01
C TYR A 136 0.60 -1.29 -3.11
N LEU A 137 0.74 -2.40 -3.84
CA LEU A 137 1.58 -2.53 -5.03
C LEU A 137 0.82 -2.23 -6.33
N SER A 138 -0.51 -2.33 -6.31
CA SER A 138 -1.33 -2.27 -7.52
C SER A 138 -1.63 -0.83 -7.97
N PRO A 139 -1.86 -0.59 -9.29
CA PRO A 139 -2.09 0.75 -9.83
C PRO A 139 -3.55 1.19 -9.63
N PRO A 140 -3.89 1.80 -8.46
CA PRO A 140 -4.49 3.15 -8.43
C PRO A 140 -3.75 4.16 -7.53
N VAL A 141 -3.26 3.74 -6.35
CA VAL A 141 -2.47 4.59 -5.44
C VAL A 141 -1.02 4.11 -5.36
N ALA A 142 -0.80 2.79 -5.38
CA ALA A 142 0.54 2.17 -5.42
C ALA A 142 1.50 2.74 -4.35
N VAL A 143 1.03 2.87 -3.10
CA VAL A 143 1.75 3.53 -1.99
C VAL A 143 3.16 2.97 -1.83
N ASN A 144 3.34 1.65 -1.89
CA ASN A 144 4.65 1.03 -1.72
C ASN A 144 5.64 1.47 -2.82
N HIS A 145 5.16 1.70 -4.04
CA HIS A 145 5.97 2.25 -5.11
C HIS A 145 6.26 3.75 -4.93
N LEU A 146 5.31 4.53 -4.42
CA LEU A 146 5.53 5.95 -4.12
C LEU A 146 6.60 6.14 -3.05
N LEU A 147 6.51 5.39 -1.95
CA LEU A 147 7.50 5.41 -0.87
C LEU A 147 8.88 4.97 -1.37
N THR A 148 8.94 3.93 -2.20
CA THR A 148 10.20 3.49 -2.80
C THR A 148 10.82 4.58 -3.67
N ARG A 149 10.03 5.31 -4.48
CA ARG A 149 10.55 6.44 -5.27
C ARG A 149 11.11 7.57 -4.41
N GLN A 150 10.44 7.89 -3.30
CA GLN A 150 10.88 8.95 -2.39
C GLN A 150 12.24 8.64 -1.76
N VAL A 151 12.51 7.37 -1.45
CA VAL A 151 13.78 6.95 -0.83
C VAL A 151 14.90 6.76 -1.85
N VAL A 152 14.61 6.17 -3.00
CA VAL A 152 15.63 5.86 -4.04
C VAL A 152 16.05 7.11 -4.81
N GLY A 153 15.15 8.07 -4.99
CA GLY A 153 15.42 9.28 -5.78
C GLY A 153 15.16 9.10 -7.27
N GLU A 154 14.91 10.22 -7.96
CA GLU A 154 14.52 10.22 -9.38
C GLU A 154 15.69 9.92 -10.33
N GLU A 155 16.90 10.35 -10.01
CA GLU A 155 18.10 10.14 -10.83
C GLU A 155 18.46 8.65 -10.98
N GLU A 156 18.47 7.91 -9.86
CA GLU A 156 18.75 6.48 -9.86
C GLU A 156 17.68 5.68 -10.62
N ILE A 157 16.43 6.14 -10.54
CA ILE A 157 15.33 5.56 -11.31
C ILE A 157 15.49 5.82 -12.82
N GLU A 158 15.99 7.00 -13.20
CA GLU A 158 16.23 7.33 -14.60
C GLU A 158 17.37 6.49 -15.17
N LYS A 159 18.51 6.39 -14.47
CA LYS A 159 19.62 5.50 -14.84
C LYS A 159 19.16 4.06 -15.02
N ALA A 160 18.38 3.53 -14.07
CA ALA A 160 17.83 2.17 -14.17
C ALA A 160 16.92 1.97 -15.39
N LYS A 161 16.19 3.01 -15.83
CA LYS A 161 15.37 2.95 -17.07
C LYS A 161 16.24 2.99 -18.33
N GLU A 162 17.36 3.70 -18.30
CA GLU A 162 18.31 3.77 -19.40
C GLU A 162 19.05 2.43 -19.59
N ASP A 163 19.53 1.84 -18.49
CA ASP A 163 20.20 0.54 -18.49
C ASP A 163 19.30 -0.59 -18.98
N THR A 164 17.99 -0.48 -18.74
CA THR A 164 16.98 -1.46 -19.19
C THR A 164 16.36 -1.15 -20.55
N ARG A 165 16.86 -0.12 -21.25
CA ARG A 165 16.29 0.33 -22.53
C ARG A 165 16.66 -0.62 -23.67
N GLY A 166 15.68 -1.39 -24.14
CA GLY A 166 15.82 -2.32 -25.27
C GLY A 166 15.73 -3.79 -24.86
N MET A 167 15.65 -4.06 -23.56
CA MET A 167 15.37 -5.39 -23.03
C MET A 167 13.88 -5.76 -23.11
N SER A 168 13.57 -7.03 -22.82
CA SER A 168 12.20 -7.55 -22.77
C SER A 168 11.31 -6.74 -21.81
N PHE A 169 9.99 -6.74 -22.07
CA PHE A 169 8.99 -6.04 -21.25
C PHE A 169 9.11 -6.34 -19.75
N TRP A 170 9.38 -7.61 -19.41
CA TRP A 170 9.54 -8.09 -18.04
C TRP A 170 10.70 -7.41 -17.31
N ILE A 171 11.87 -7.34 -17.96
CA ILE A 171 13.07 -6.74 -17.35
C ILE A 171 12.89 -5.22 -17.25
N ARG A 172 12.29 -4.60 -18.27
CA ARG A 172 12.01 -3.16 -18.25
C ARG A 172 11.08 -2.74 -17.10
N HIS A 173 10.10 -3.56 -16.76
CA HIS A 173 9.11 -3.26 -15.71
C HIS A 173 9.28 -4.13 -14.46
N GLU A 174 10.45 -4.74 -14.26
CA GLU A 174 10.70 -5.71 -13.19
C GLU A 174 10.29 -5.17 -11.82
N ARG A 175 10.63 -3.91 -11.54
CA ARG A 175 10.28 -3.22 -10.28
C ARG A 175 8.79 -3.21 -9.93
N TYR A 176 7.91 -3.32 -10.92
CA TYR A 176 6.46 -3.36 -10.73
C TYR A 176 5.92 -4.77 -10.88
N VAL A 177 6.34 -5.46 -11.93
CA VAL A 177 5.79 -6.77 -12.29
C VAL A 177 6.25 -7.86 -11.32
N LEU A 178 7.49 -7.82 -10.84
CA LEU A 178 8.03 -8.82 -9.93
C LEU A 178 7.29 -8.82 -8.59
N PRO A 179 7.15 -7.69 -7.86
CA PRO A 179 6.38 -7.67 -6.61
C PRO A 179 4.91 -8.06 -6.83
N LEU A 180 4.29 -7.55 -7.90
CA LEU A 180 2.88 -7.82 -8.20
C LEU A 180 2.62 -9.31 -8.48
N THR A 181 3.53 -9.97 -9.21
CA THR A 181 3.40 -11.40 -9.51
C THR A 181 3.64 -12.27 -8.29
N VAL A 182 4.66 -11.97 -7.48
CA VAL A 182 4.94 -12.69 -6.23
C VAL A 182 3.75 -12.57 -5.27
N MET A 183 3.25 -11.36 -5.06
CA MET A 183 2.11 -11.14 -4.15
C MET A 183 0.81 -11.71 -4.72
N GLY A 184 0.59 -11.66 -6.03
CA GLY A 184 -0.57 -12.27 -6.67
C GLY A 184 -0.58 -13.79 -6.50
N ILE A 185 0.56 -14.45 -6.68
CA ILE A 185 0.69 -15.89 -6.43
C ILE A 185 0.48 -16.21 -4.95
N ALA A 186 1.09 -15.43 -4.04
CA ALA A 186 0.90 -15.61 -2.61
C ALA A 186 -0.57 -15.48 -2.21
N LEU A 187 -1.29 -14.50 -2.75
CA LEU A 187 -2.71 -14.29 -2.49
C LEU A 187 -3.56 -15.48 -2.95
N VAL A 188 -3.32 -16.00 -4.16
CA VAL A 188 -4.03 -17.18 -4.67
C VAL A 188 -3.77 -18.39 -3.77
N LEU A 189 -2.53 -18.62 -3.36
CA LEU A 189 -2.17 -19.73 -2.49
C LEU A 189 -2.81 -19.60 -1.10
N VAL A 190 -2.78 -18.41 -0.50
CA VAL A 190 -3.35 -18.17 0.82
C VAL A 190 -4.87 -18.22 0.80
N ALA A 191 -5.52 -17.68 -0.24
CA ALA A 191 -6.97 -17.68 -0.35
C ALA A 191 -7.54 -19.07 -0.65
N PHE A 192 -6.98 -19.77 -1.64
CA PHE A 192 -7.56 -21.02 -2.13
C PHE A 192 -6.87 -22.28 -1.60
N GLY A 193 -5.63 -22.20 -1.11
CA GLY A 193 -4.90 -23.36 -0.59
C GLY A 193 -5.67 -24.12 0.51
N PRO A 194 -6.16 -23.43 1.57
CA PRO A 194 -6.97 -24.08 2.60
C PRO A 194 -8.28 -24.66 2.08
N LEU A 195 -8.95 -23.98 1.13
CA LEU A 195 -10.19 -24.47 0.51
C LEU A 195 -9.97 -25.75 -0.31
N VAL A 196 -8.90 -25.81 -1.09
CA VAL A 196 -8.49 -27.03 -1.80
C VAL A 196 -8.23 -28.15 -0.81
N TYR A 197 -7.47 -27.87 0.25
CA TYR A 197 -7.13 -28.89 1.23
C TYR A 197 -8.38 -29.49 1.88
N GLN A 198 -9.32 -28.66 2.35
CA GLN A 198 -10.57 -29.11 2.99
C GLN A 198 -11.51 -29.87 2.05
N GLN A 199 -11.44 -29.64 0.75
CA GLN A 199 -12.32 -30.29 -0.23
C GLN A 199 -11.78 -31.64 -0.72
N TYR A 200 -10.46 -31.82 -0.76
CA TYR A 200 -9.82 -33.01 -1.34
C TYR A 200 -9.17 -33.96 -0.32
N PHE A 201 -8.94 -33.53 0.92
CA PHE A 201 -8.28 -34.31 1.98
C PHE A 201 -9.10 -34.29 3.28
#